data_AF-A0A1F8Q5Q6-F1
#
_entry.id   AF-A0A1F8Q5Q6-F1
#
_cell.length_a   1.000
_cell.length_b   1.000
_cell.length_c   1.000
_cell.angle_alpha   90.00
_cell.angle_beta   90.00
_cell.angle_gamma   90.00
#
_symmetry.space_group_name_H-M   'P 1'
#
loop_
_entity.id
_entity.type
_entity.pdbx_description
1 polymer ?
#
loop_
_entity_poly.entity_id
_entity_poly.type
_entity_poly.pdbx_seq_one_letter_code
_entity_poly.pdbx_strand_id
1 'polypeptide(L)'
;MFTRRVNQTPPDVYLPDCGLFKPDLVLIDEQGALLFVEDERDTDKIIEQRQAKWRIFYQASGGKMFVVCDNRSCMHNISGEINNCLGNRSLVEDVSWEAWVIQHLPSVMPECNLQEPSVPAAGKP
;
A
#
# COMPACT_ATOMS: atom_id res chain seq x y z
N MET A 1 -1.15 19.70 -13.70
CA MET A 1 -1.27 19.63 -12.23
C MET A 1 -2.22 18.47 -11.96
N PHE A 2 -1.68 17.29 -11.63
CA PHE A 2 -2.48 16.07 -11.43
C PHE A 2 -2.65 15.84 -9.93
N THR A 3 -3.88 15.66 -9.46
CA THR A 3 -4.18 15.47 -8.04
C THR A 3 -4.39 13.99 -7.74
N ARG A 4 -3.39 13.31 -7.20
CA ARG A 4 -3.62 12.01 -6.53
C ARG A 4 -4.32 12.31 -5.20
N ARG A 5 -5.43 11.61 -4.91
CA ARG A 5 -6.19 11.76 -3.67
C ARG A 5 -6.06 10.49 -2.84
N VAL A 6 -5.93 10.66 -1.53
CA VAL A 6 -5.92 9.55 -0.56
C VAL A 6 -7.18 9.61 0.27
N ASN A 7 -7.84 8.46 0.39
CA ASN A 7 -8.97 8.29 1.29
C ASN A 7 -8.59 7.34 2.43
N GLN A 8 -8.49 7.88 3.65
CA GLN A 8 -8.21 7.12 4.89
C GLN A 8 -9.47 6.48 5.50
N THR A 9 -10.64 6.78 4.93
CA THR A 9 -11.91 6.10 5.22
C THR A 9 -12.45 5.50 3.92
N PRO A 10 -11.74 4.50 3.36
CA PRO A 10 -12.13 3.94 2.08
C PRO A 10 -13.47 3.20 2.16
N PRO A 11 -14.23 3.18 1.06
CA PRO A 11 -15.51 2.48 1.03
C PRO A 11 -15.31 0.95 1.11
N ASP A 12 -16.32 0.28 1.66
CA ASP A 12 -16.46 -1.17 1.59
C ASP A 12 -16.55 -1.63 0.12
N VAL A 13 -15.79 -2.65 -0.25
CA VAL A 13 -15.82 -3.26 -1.58
C VAL A 13 -16.53 -4.61 -1.49
N TYR A 14 -17.69 -4.71 -2.13
CA TYR A 14 -18.47 -5.94 -2.20
C TYR A 14 -18.08 -6.76 -3.42
N LEU A 15 -17.70 -8.00 -3.18
CA LEU A 15 -17.29 -8.93 -4.22
C LEU A 15 -18.49 -9.72 -4.78
N PRO A 16 -18.41 -10.21 -6.03
CA PRO A 16 -19.50 -10.98 -6.66
C PRO A 16 -19.96 -12.22 -5.90
N ASP A 17 -19.09 -12.79 -5.06
CA ASP A 17 -19.35 -13.95 -4.20
C ASP A 17 -19.86 -13.58 -2.80
N CYS A 18 -20.36 -12.35 -2.63
CA CYS A 18 -20.75 -11.76 -1.34
C CYS A 18 -19.57 -11.58 -0.35
N GLY A 19 -18.33 -11.70 -0.81
CA GLY A 19 -17.15 -11.33 -0.04
C GLY A 19 -17.13 -9.83 0.24
N LEU A 20 -16.55 -9.45 1.37
CA LEU A 20 -16.37 -8.06 1.77
C LEU A 20 -14.88 -7.77 1.91
N PHE A 21 -14.40 -6.83 1.11
CA PHE A 21 -13.04 -6.30 1.21
C PHE A 21 -13.08 -4.89 1.78
N LYS A 22 -12.26 -4.65 2.82
CA LYS A 22 -12.13 -3.36 3.51
C LYS A 22 -10.66 -2.95 3.44
N PRO A 23 -10.24 -2.21 2.41
CA PRO A 23 -8.86 -1.76 2.32
C PRO A 23 -8.53 -0.79 3.45
N ASP A 24 -7.26 -0.71 3.85
CA ASP A 24 -6.82 0.30 4.81
C ASP A 24 -6.75 1.69 4.15
N LEU A 25 -6.32 1.72 2.88
CA LEU A 25 -6.17 2.95 2.11
C LEU A 25 -6.62 2.74 0.65
N VAL A 26 -7.16 3.80 0.06
CA VAL A 26 -7.43 3.88 -1.39
C VAL A 26 -6.68 5.06 -1.99
N LEU A 27 -5.96 4.79 -3.07
CA LEU A 27 -5.36 5.80 -3.93
C LEU A 27 -6.16 5.92 -5.23
N ILE A 28 -6.16 7.11 -5.80
CA ILE A 28 -6.62 7.34 -7.18
C ILE A 28 -5.39 7.74 -8.00
N ASP A 29 -5.06 6.95 -9.01
CA ASP A 29 -3.95 7.25 -9.91
C ASP A 29 -4.28 8.42 -10.87
N GLU A 30 -3.32 8.78 -11.72
CA GLU A 30 -3.47 9.91 -12.65
C GLU A 30 -4.53 9.66 -13.73
N GLN A 31 -4.85 8.39 -13.98
CA GLN A 31 -5.86 7.94 -14.93
C GLN A 31 -7.24 7.80 -14.28
N GLY A 32 -7.34 8.01 -12.96
CA GLY A 32 -8.56 7.89 -12.18
C GLY A 32 -8.85 6.47 -11.69
N ALA A 33 -7.92 5.53 -11.84
CA ALA A 33 -8.08 4.16 -11.34
C ALA A 33 -7.91 4.10 -9.83
N LEU A 34 -8.76 3.29 -9.18
CA LEU A 34 -8.67 3.02 -7.75
C LEU A 34 -7.61 1.96 -7.49
N LEU A 35 -6.65 2.28 -6.63
CA LEU A 35 -5.63 1.35 -6.14
C LEU A 35 -5.88 1.12 -4.65
N PHE A 36 -6.06 -0.14 -4.29
CA PHE A 36 -6.24 -0.57 -2.91
C PHE A 36 -4.90 -0.85 -2.26
N VAL A 37 -4.73 -0.41 -1.02
CA VAL A 37 -3.48 -0.52 -0.27
C VAL A 37 -3.78 -1.08 1.11
N GLU A 38 -3.00 -2.07 1.54
CA GLU A 38 -3.02 -2.65 2.89
C GLU A 38 -1.79 -2.22 3.68
N ASP A 39 -1.98 -1.84 4.94
CA ASP A 39 -0.91 -1.55 5.89
C ASP A 39 -0.65 -2.78 6.77
N GLU A 40 0.51 -3.41 6.57
CA GLU A 40 0.91 -4.62 7.28
C GLU A 40 2.07 -4.36 8.24
N ARG A 41 1.96 -5.01 9.39
CA ARG A 41 2.92 -4.94 10.49
C ARG A 41 3.26 -6.35 10.92
N ASP A 42 4.48 -6.53 11.42
CA ASP A 42 4.98 -7.81 11.91
C ASP A 42 4.22 -8.22 13.19
N THR A 43 3.07 -8.86 12.98
CA THR A 43 2.12 -9.25 14.03
C THR A 43 1.70 -10.69 13.80
N ASP A 44 1.64 -11.47 14.89
CA ASP A 44 1.18 -12.84 14.83
C ASP A 44 -0.31 -12.86 14.44
N LYS A 45 -0.60 -13.37 13.24
CA LYS A 45 -1.95 -13.59 12.73
C LYS A 45 -2.14 -15.05 12.36
N ILE A 46 -3.38 -15.53 12.44
CA ILE A 46 -3.74 -16.90 12.09
C ILE A 46 -3.59 -17.10 10.58
N ILE A 47 -2.83 -18.13 10.18
CA ILE A 47 -2.50 -18.41 8.76
C ILE A 47 -3.74 -18.48 7.87
N GLU A 48 -4.78 -19.18 8.31
CA GLU A 48 -6.03 -19.35 7.54
C GLU A 48 -6.75 -18.02 7.29
N GLN A 49 -6.77 -17.13 8.29
CA GLN A 49 -7.35 -15.79 8.16
C GLN A 49 -6.56 -14.94 7.18
N ARG A 50 -5.23 -15.06 7.21
CA ARG A 50 -4.38 -14.34 6.27
C ARG A 50 -4.57 -14.83 4.82
N GLN A 51 -4.64 -16.14 4.61
CA GLN A 51 -4.91 -16.69 3.28
C GLN A 51 -6.28 -16.26 2.73
N ALA A 52 -7.30 -16.18 3.60
CA ALA A 52 -8.60 -15.65 3.20
C ALA A 52 -8.51 -14.17 2.81
N LYS A 53 -7.82 -13.34 3.61
CA LYS A 53 -7.55 -11.92 3.30
C LYS A 53 -6.91 -11.76 1.92
N TRP A 54 -5.87 -12.52 1.61
CA TRP A 54 -5.17 -12.40 0.33
C TRP A 54 -6.00 -12.80 -0.88
N ARG A 55 -6.83 -13.84 -0.76
CA ARG A 55 -7.74 -14.22 -1.84
C ARG A 55 -8.79 -13.15 -2.10
N ILE A 56 -9.36 -12.59 -1.04
CA ILE A 56 -10.34 -11.49 -1.11
C ILE A 56 -9.70 -10.25 -1.72
N PHE A 57 -8.51 -9.85 -1.25
CA PHE A 57 -7.79 -8.69 -1.78
C PHE A 57 -7.45 -8.89 -3.26
N TYR A 58 -6.88 -10.03 -3.65
CA TYR A 58 -6.56 -10.33 -5.05
C TYR A 58 -7.80 -10.22 -5.95
N GLN A 59 -8.95 -10.73 -5.51
CA GLN A 59 -10.20 -10.63 -6.27
C GLN A 59 -10.71 -9.19 -6.34
N ALA A 60 -10.67 -8.45 -5.23
CA ALA A 60 -11.11 -7.06 -5.15
C ALA A 60 -10.30 -6.13 -6.06
N SER A 61 -8.99 -6.35 -6.12
CA SER A 61 -8.07 -5.49 -6.84
C SER A 61 -7.84 -5.89 -8.31
N GLY A 62 -8.49 -6.95 -8.78
CA GLY A 62 -8.23 -7.51 -10.11
C GLY A 62 -6.80 -8.03 -10.26
N GLY A 63 -6.19 -8.47 -9.17
CA GLY A 63 -4.84 -9.04 -9.13
C GLY A 63 -3.69 -8.07 -8.94
N LYS A 64 -3.95 -6.76 -8.77
CA LYS A 64 -2.93 -5.75 -8.44
C LYS A 64 -2.93 -5.49 -6.95
N MET A 65 -1.93 -5.99 -6.23
CA MET A 65 -1.87 -5.87 -4.77
C MET A 65 -0.75 -4.92 -4.37
N PHE A 66 -1.11 -3.88 -3.62
CA PHE A 66 -0.17 -2.96 -2.99
C PHE A 66 -0.21 -3.18 -1.48
N VAL A 67 0.93 -3.53 -0.89
CA VAL A 67 1.04 -3.76 0.55
C VAL A 67 2.22 -2.96 1.06
N VAL A 68 1.99 -2.18 2.11
CA VAL A 68 3.03 -1.37 2.75
C VAL A 68 3.39 -2.03 4.08
N CYS A 69 4.68 -2.29 4.29
CA CYS A 69 5.16 -3.08 5.43
C CYS A 69 6.20 -2.30 6.25
N ASP A 70 6.00 -2.20 7.56
CA ASP A 70 6.80 -1.38 8.49
C ASP A 70 8.33 -1.48 8.33
N ASN A 71 8.84 -2.64 7.90
CA ASN A 71 10.25 -2.88 7.63
C ASN A 71 10.47 -3.94 6.53
N ARG A 72 11.73 -4.09 6.08
CA ARG A 72 12.11 -5.04 4.99
C ARG A 72 11.86 -6.51 5.34
N SER A 73 11.96 -6.90 6.61
CA SER A 73 11.70 -8.28 7.04
C SER A 73 10.21 -8.60 6.95
N CYS A 74 9.35 -7.69 7.45
CA CYS A 74 7.91 -7.79 7.30
C CYS A 74 7.52 -7.90 5.82
N MET A 75 8.08 -7.02 4.98
CA MET A 75 7.88 -7.07 3.53
C MET A 75 8.22 -8.45 2.96
N HIS A 76 9.42 -8.97 3.21
CA HIS A 76 9.83 -10.28 2.70
C HIS A 76 8.89 -11.42 3.13
N ASN A 77 8.48 -11.43 4.40
CA ASN A 77 7.58 -12.44 4.94
C ASN A 77 6.20 -12.37 4.30
N ILE A 78 5.63 -11.16 4.19
CA ILE A 78 4.32 -10.92 3.58
C ILE A 78 4.33 -11.28 2.10
N SER A 79 5.35 -10.88 1.33
CA SER A 79 5.47 -11.26 -0.08
C SER A 79 5.55 -12.78 -0.23
N GLY A 80 6.34 -13.46 0.62
CA GLY A 80 6.41 -14.92 0.66
C GLY A 80 5.06 -15.58 0.98
N GLU A 81 4.32 -15.01 1.92
CA GLU A 81 2.99 -15.48 2.33
C GLU A 81 1.94 -15.34 1.23
N ILE A 82 1.89 -14.18 0.56
CA ILE A 82 0.99 -13.92 -0.58
C ILE A 82 1.32 -14.89 -1.72
N ASN A 83 2.61 -15.04 -2.04
CA ASN A 83 3.05 -15.95 -3.10
C ASN A 83 2.70 -17.42 -2.79
N ASN A 84 2.83 -17.84 -1.53
CA ASN A 84 2.41 -19.17 -1.10
C ASN A 84 0.88 -19.34 -1.19
N CYS A 85 0.11 -18.32 -0.82
CA CYS A 85 -1.35 -18.36 -0.85
C CYS A 85 -1.94 -18.37 -2.27
N LEU A 86 -1.39 -17.57 -3.18
CA LEU A 86 -1.95 -17.33 -4.51
C LEU A 86 -1.24 -18.13 -5.62
N GLY A 87 -0.09 -18.72 -5.31
CA GLY A 87 0.81 -19.34 -6.28
C GLY A 87 1.38 -18.31 -7.27
N ASN A 88 1.79 -18.78 -8.45
CA ASN A 88 2.37 -17.97 -9.54
C ASN A 88 1.39 -16.97 -10.21
N ARG A 89 0.29 -16.60 -9.55
CA ARG A 89 -0.81 -15.80 -10.12
C ARG A 89 -0.75 -14.31 -9.77
N SER A 90 0.14 -13.89 -8.87
CA SER A 90 0.16 -12.52 -8.38
C SER A 90 1.22 -11.65 -9.06
N LEU A 91 0.82 -10.44 -9.46
CA LEU A 91 1.74 -9.30 -9.57
C LEU A 91 1.66 -8.56 -8.24
N VAL A 92 2.47 -8.99 -7.26
CA VAL A 92 2.69 -8.18 -6.06
C VAL A 92 3.63 -7.05 -6.46
N GLU A 93 3.10 -5.84 -6.55
CA GLU A 93 3.95 -4.66 -6.64
C GLU A 93 4.37 -4.32 -5.20
N ASP A 94 5.50 -4.92 -4.80
CA ASP A 94 6.12 -4.65 -3.51
C ASP A 94 6.58 -3.19 -3.46
N VAL A 95 6.01 -2.43 -2.54
CA VAL A 95 6.44 -1.05 -2.29
C VAL A 95 6.83 -0.95 -0.83
N SER A 96 8.13 -0.78 -0.55
CA SER A 96 8.57 -0.46 0.80
C SER A 96 7.92 0.84 1.26
N TRP A 97 7.64 0.99 2.56
CA TRP A 97 7.12 2.26 3.11
C TRP A 97 7.96 3.44 2.59
N GLU A 98 9.29 3.37 2.61
CA GLU A 98 10.16 4.43 2.10
C GLU A 98 9.97 4.73 0.61
N ALA A 99 9.89 3.72 -0.26
CA ALA A 99 9.69 3.94 -1.70
C ALA A 99 8.27 4.46 -1.99
N TRP A 100 7.27 3.94 -1.29
CA TRP A 100 5.87 4.37 -1.43
C TRP A 100 5.71 5.82 -0.95
N VAL A 101 6.25 6.12 0.22
CA VAL A 101 6.31 7.44 0.85
C VAL A 101 7.07 8.41 -0.05
N ILE A 102 8.27 8.10 -0.56
CA ILE A 102 9.01 9.01 -1.44
C ILE A 102 8.26 9.27 -2.75
N GLN A 103 7.66 8.24 -3.35
CA GLN A 103 6.99 8.36 -4.64
C GLN A 103 5.59 9.00 -4.53
N HIS A 104 4.93 8.91 -3.37
CA HIS A 104 3.54 9.32 -3.20
C HIS A 104 3.32 10.42 -2.13
N LEU A 105 4.19 10.61 -1.11
CA LEU A 105 4.07 11.68 -0.08
C LEU A 105 3.77 13.06 -0.65
N PRO A 106 4.45 13.54 -1.72
CA PRO A 106 4.21 14.89 -2.24
C PRO A 106 2.75 15.12 -2.67
N SER A 107 2.04 14.02 -2.93
CA SER A 107 0.62 14.03 -3.31
C SER A 107 -0.33 13.60 -2.18
N VAL A 108 0.15 12.82 -1.22
CA VAL A 108 -0.65 12.23 -0.12
C VAL A 108 -0.71 13.16 1.10
N MET A 109 0.38 13.88 1.39
CA MET A 109 0.48 14.88 2.46
C MET A 109 1.37 16.03 1.98
N PRO A 110 0.85 16.98 1.17
CA PRO A 110 1.66 18.10 0.65
C PRO A 110 2.24 18.98 1.78
N GLU A 111 1.60 18.99 2.95
CA GLU A 111 2.03 19.68 4.18
C GLU A 111 3.23 18.99 4.87
N CYS A 112 3.41 17.68 4.67
CA CYS A 112 4.50 16.88 5.25
C CYS A 112 5.74 16.82 4.35
N ASN A 113 5.75 17.59 3.25
CA ASN A 113 6.95 17.83 2.48
C ASN A 113 7.88 18.70 3.34
N LEU A 114 8.55 18.05 4.30
CA LEU A 114 9.58 18.64 5.13
C LEU A 114 10.59 19.24 4.16
N GLN A 115 10.50 20.55 3.98
CA GLN A 115 11.57 21.33 3.40
C GLN A 115 12.84 20.86 4.09
N GLU A 116 13.80 20.36 3.30
CA GLU A 116 15.12 20.05 3.85
C GLU A 116 15.53 21.24 4.72
N PRO A 117 15.97 21.02 5.98
CA PRO A 117 16.37 22.12 6.83
C PRO A 117 17.39 22.94 6.04
N SER A 118 17.04 24.19 5.73
CA SER A 118 17.89 25.08 4.98
C SER A 118 19.19 25.19 5.75
N VAL A 119 20.23 24.50 5.28
CA VAL A 119 21.58 24.67 5.82
C VAL A 119 21.91 26.13 5.60
N PRO A 120 22.09 26.95 6.64
CA PRO A 120 22.50 28.33 6.44
C PRO A 120 23.81 28.28 5.67
N ALA A 121 23.82 28.91 4.50
CA ALA A 121 25.00 28.98 3.65
C ALA A 121 26.18 29.37 4.53
N ALA A 122 27.15 28.46 4.66
CA ALA A 122 28.38 28.72 5.38
C ALA A 122 28.94 30.01 4.81
N GLY A 123 28.94 31.06 5.63
CA GLY A 123 29.53 32.34 5.28
C GLY A 123 30.94 32.07 4.82
N LYS A 124 31.23 32.38 3.56
CA LYS A 124 32.62 32.40 3.09
C LYS A 124 33.38 33.41 3.95
N PRO A 125 34.56 33.06 4.47
CA PRO A 125 35.46 34.03 5.06
C PRO A 125 35.94 35.04 4.02
#